data_AF-A0A2C6AG72-F1
#
_entry.id   AF-A0A2C6AG72-F1
#
_cell.length_a   1.000
_cell.length_b   1.000
_cell.length_c   1.000
_cell.angle_alpha   90.00
_cell.angle_beta   90.00
_cell.angle_gamma   90.00
#
_symmetry.space_group_name_H-M   'P 1'
#
loop_
_entity.id
_entity.type
_entity.pdbx_description
1 polymer ?
#
loop_
_entity_poly.entity_id
_entity_poly.type
_entity_poly.pdbx_seq_one_letter_code
_entity_poly.pdbx_strand_id
1 'polypeptide(L)'
;MDCRIKVSCGLALAVAICTLLYLISAFLRRPSASDKAVKEMIARHRSIADFKFFNAPLLPDRLRLRALPNARLITAFDIRNSLTTTDEAEHKAFLRRAVNAMRAADTPTWHRVQKRAGKTLDMLTSRLYEADKGGLGLERVARIVCFDAVLEILFPHTRARLLDIDAADAATSNINRLWLESKKRQLDETSLQHVLKRLCVLLHHLLPGEDDTLALIIPAYETLWRVVLLTYVHVAFRYVDDQTRAQVRDVVKSVSEIGLGAPLSIDVNQFAQEALRLYPPTKRIYRASDCGQVAADVELLHHDERIWGSDALDFRPCRFQILTRRQTEAYIPFGAGGNSCPAASGFGRKMIVLLVVAMIKRLGTAELRTRIWFCDEELDGDDKAPLPTGRDKMGAWVISVDPVPKTWRRVDIGRGNQLGIVR
;
A
#
# COMPACT_ATOMS: atom_id res chain seq x y z
N MET A 1 -49.15 -20.63 -58.45
CA MET A 1 -48.97 -20.94 -57.01
C MET A 1 -47.49 -21.06 -56.60
N ASP A 2 -46.53 -21.11 -57.53
CA ASP A 2 -45.10 -21.33 -57.21
C ASP A 2 -44.32 -20.15 -56.61
N CYS A 3 -44.75 -18.89 -56.79
CA CYS A 3 -43.98 -17.74 -56.31
C CYS A 3 -44.11 -17.53 -54.79
N ARG A 4 -45.27 -17.84 -54.19
CA ARG A 4 -45.49 -17.71 -52.73
C ARG A 4 -44.75 -18.77 -51.91
N ILE A 5 -44.55 -19.96 -52.49
CA ILE A 5 -43.85 -21.08 -51.82
C ILE A 5 -42.34 -20.80 -51.74
N LYS A 6 -41.73 -20.25 -52.80
CA LYS A 6 -40.30 -19.89 -52.81
C LYS A 6 -39.94 -18.77 -51.84
N VAL A 7 -40.79 -17.74 -51.72
CA VAL A 7 -40.59 -16.63 -50.76
C VAL A 7 -40.73 -17.11 -49.31
N SER A 8 -41.69 -18.00 -49.03
CA SER A 8 -41.87 -18.59 -47.70
C SER A 8 -40.70 -19.49 -47.30
N CYS A 9 -40.15 -20.25 -48.24
CA CYS A 9 -39.01 -21.14 -47.98
C CYS A 9 -37.70 -20.36 -47.73
N GLY A 10 -37.47 -19.25 -48.45
CA GLY A 10 -36.33 -18.37 -48.23
C GLY A 10 -36.38 -17.64 -46.88
N LEU A 11 -37.56 -17.20 -46.46
CA LEU A 11 -37.76 -16.58 -45.15
C LEU A 11 -37.54 -17.57 -44.00
N ALA A 12 -38.05 -18.80 -44.14
CA ALA A 12 -37.85 -19.86 -43.16
C ALA A 12 -36.37 -20.24 -42.98
N LEU A 13 -35.61 -20.32 -44.09
CA LEU A 13 -34.18 -20.59 -44.06
C LEU A 13 -33.39 -19.45 -43.39
N ALA A 14 -33.73 -18.19 -43.69
CA ALA A 14 -33.10 -17.03 -43.06
C ALA A 14 -33.35 -16.98 -41.54
N VAL A 15 -34.57 -17.28 -41.10
CA VAL A 15 -34.90 -17.37 -39.67
C VAL A 15 -34.11 -18.49 -39.01
N ALA A 16 -34.04 -19.69 -39.61
CA ALA A 16 -33.29 -20.81 -39.05
C ALA A 16 -31.78 -20.51 -38.91
N ILE A 17 -31.18 -19.85 -39.90
CA ILE A 17 -29.78 -19.41 -39.85
C ILE A 17 -29.58 -18.38 -38.73
N CYS A 18 -30.45 -17.37 -38.63
CA CYS A 18 -30.38 -16.37 -37.56
C CYS A 18 -30.54 -16.99 -36.16
N THR A 19 -31.46 -17.96 -36.01
CA THR A 19 -31.64 -18.69 -34.74
C THR A 19 -30.41 -19.55 -34.42
N LEU A 20 -29.83 -20.24 -35.40
CA LEU A 20 -28.61 -21.02 -35.21
C LEU A 20 -27.42 -20.14 -34.82
N LEU A 21 -27.23 -19.01 -35.50
CA LEU A 21 -26.19 -18.03 -35.16
C LEU A 21 -26.40 -17.43 -33.76
N TYR A 22 -27.65 -17.16 -33.38
CA TYR A 22 -27.99 -16.72 -32.03
C TYR A 22 -27.68 -17.80 -30.99
N LEU A 23 -28.01 -19.07 -31.25
CA LEU A 23 -27.73 -20.18 -30.34
C LEU A 23 -26.23 -20.47 -30.21
N ILE A 24 -25.47 -20.41 -31.31
CA ILE A 24 -24.00 -20.51 -31.30
C ILE A 24 -23.40 -19.34 -30.52
N SER A 25 -23.85 -18.11 -30.79
CA SER A 25 -23.44 -16.93 -30.03
C SER A 25 -23.78 -17.05 -28.54
N ALA A 26 -24.97 -17.56 -28.20
CA ALA A 26 -25.39 -17.79 -26.82
C ALA A 26 -24.58 -18.89 -26.13
N PHE A 27 -24.24 -19.97 -26.84
CA PHE A 27 -23.40 -21.06 -26.35
C PHE A 27 -21.95 -20.60 -26.13
N LEU A 28 -21.37 -19.87 -27.08
CA LEU A 28 -20.03 -19.27 -26.95
C LEU A 28 -19.98 -18.16 -25.87
N ARG A 29 -21.11 -17.50 -25.58
CA ARG A 29 -21.23 -16.52 -24.49
C ARG A 29 -21.51 -17.16 -23.13
N ARG A 30 -21.73 -18.48 -23.03
CA ARG A 30 -21.89 -19.13 -21.72
C ARG A 30 -20.56 -18.99 -20.97
N PRO A 31 -20.55 -18.33 -19.80
CA PRO A 31 -19.32 -18.23 -19.02
C PRO A 31 -18.84 -19.63 -18.66
N SER A 32 -17.54 -19.87 -18.85
CA SER A 32 -16.91 -21.10 -18.39
C SER A 32 -17.12 -21.31 -16.88
N ALA A 33 -16.97 -22.55 -16.40
CA ALA A 33 -17.02 -22.81 -14.96
C ALA A 33 -16.00 -21.97 -14.17
N SER A 34 -14.79 -21.79 -14.74
CA SER A 34 -13.75 -20.90 -14.21
C SER A 34 -14.23 -19.45 -14.13
N ASP A 35 -14.88 -18.96 -15.18
CA ASP A 35 -15.41 -17.60 -15.25
C ASP A 35 -16.50 -17.30 -14.21
N LYS A 36 -17.33 -18.31 -13.90
CA LYS A 36 -18.34 -18.21 -12.84
C LYS A 36 -17.68 -18.19 -11.47
N ALA A 37 -16.73 -19.09 -11.22
CA ALA A 37 -15.98 -19.15 -9.96
C ALA A 37 -15.23 -17.85 -9.65
N VAL A 38 -14.58 -17.23 -10.65
CA VAL A 38 -13.89 -15.93 -10.49
C VAL A 38 -14.88 -14.82 -10.13
N LYS A 39 -16.04 -14.76 -10.79
CA LYS A 39 -17.09 -13.76 -10.47
C LYS A 39 -17.62 -13.94 -9.05
N GLU A 40 -17.87 -15.17 -8.62
CA GLU A 40 -18.33 -15.49 -7.25
C GLU A 40 -17.27 -15.13 -6.21
N MET A 41 -15.99 -15.41 -6.49
CA MET A 41 -14.87 -15.01 -5.63
C MET A 41 -14.79 -13.49 -5.48
N ILE A 42 -14.82 -12.73 -6.57
CA ILE A 42 -14.83 -11.26 -6.55
C ILE A 42 -16.04 -10.76 -5.74
N ALA A 43 -17.24 -11.25 -6.02
CA ALA A 43 -18.46 -10.85 -5.33
C ALA A 43 -18.39 -11.12 -3.83
N ARG A 44 -17.92 -12.31 -3.43
CA ARG A 44 -17.75 -12.69 -2.01
C ARG A 44 -16.80 -11.74 -1.29
N HIS A 45 -15.59 -11.55 -1.78
CA HIS A 45 -14.62 -10.68 -1.10
C HIS A 45 -15.05 -9.22 -1.09
N ARG A 46 -15.65 -8.71 -2.17
CA ARG A 46 -16.25 -7.36 -2.17
C ARG A 46 -17.37 -7.23 -1.14
N SER A 47 -18.23 -8.24 -1.02
CA SER A 47 -19.34 -8.23 -0.05
C SER A 47 -18.87 -8.22 1.41
N ILE A 48 -17.72 -8.84 1.70
CA ILE A 48 -17.10 -8.76 3.03
C ILE A 48 -16.52 -7.36 3.27
N ALA A 49 -15.84 -6.80 2.28
CA ALA A 49 -15.24 -5.47 2.38
C ALA A 49 -16.30 -4.36 2.56
N ASP A 50 -17.41 -4.44 1.82
CA ASP A 50 -18.52 -3.48 1.81
C ASP A 50 -19.66 -3.79 2.79
N PHE A 51 -19.48 -4.80 3.65
CA PHE A 51 -20.40 -5.24 4.72
C PHE A 51 -21.68 -5.94 4.26
N LYS A 52 -21.95 -6.08 2.95
CA LYS A 52 -23.13 -6.80 2.45
C LYS A 52 -23.15 -8.27 2.84
N PHE A 53 -21.99 -8.90 3.04
CA PHE A 53 -21.88 -10.29 3.50
C PHE A 53 -22.64 -10.52 4.82
N PHE A 54 -22.70 -9.50 5.68
CA PHE A 54 -23.34 -9.56 7.00
C PHE A 54 -24.72 -8.92 7.02
N ASN A 55 -25.23 -8.44 5.88
CA ASN A 55 -26.46 -7.65 5.80
C ASN A 55 -26.49 -6.49 6.82
N ALA A 56 -25.39 -5.74 6.90
CA ALA A 56 -25.20 -4.67 7.89
C ALA A 56 -25.32 -3.28 7.23
N PRO A 57 -26.54 -2.76 6.96
CA PRO A 57 -26.72 -1.47 6.30
C PRO A 57 -26.46 -0.27 7.23
N LEU A 58 -26.67 -0.44 8.54
CA LEU A 58 -26.57 0.64 9.51
C LEU A 58 -25.11 0.88 9.90
N LEU A 59 -24.78 2.11 10.29
CA LEU A 59 -23.43 2.47 10.72
C LEU A 59 -23.00 1.72 12.00
N PRO A 60 -23.81 1.63 13.07
CA PRO A 60 -23.43 0.89 14.29
C PRO A 60 -23.00 -0.56 14.04
N ASP A 61 -23.74 -1.28 13.20
CA ASP A 61 -23.43 -2.67 12.85
C ASP A 61 -22.07 -2.78 12.16
N ARG A 62 -21.81 -1.87 11.21
CA ARG A 62 -20.53 -1.81 10.50
C ARG A 62 -19.37 -1.45 11.43
N LEU A 63 -19.59 -0.59 12.41
CA LEU A 63 -18.58 -0.26 13.42
C LEU A 63 -18.27 -1.46 14.31
N ARG A 64 -19.29 -2.18 14.82
CA ARG A 64 -19.12 -3.43 15.59
C ARG A 64 -18.31 -4.48 14.84
N LEU A 65 -18.71 -4.77 13.59
CA LEU A 65 -18.04 -5.77 12.74
C LEU A 65 -16.55 -5.47 12.50
N ARG A 66 -16.18 -4.19 12.54
CA ARG A 66 -14.79 -3.74 12.35
C ARG A 66 -14.00 -3.64 13.65
N ALA A 67 -14.63 -3.20 14.74
CA ALA A 67 -13.98 -2.98 16.02
C ALA A 67 -13.43 -4.29 16.61
N LEU A 68 -14.21 -5.37 16.58
CA LEU A 68 -13.82 -6.68 17.12
C LEU A 68 -12.44 -7.17 16.63
N PRO A 69 -12.17 -7.33 15.31
CA PRO A 69 -10.86 -7.80 14.84
C PRO A 69 -9.72 -6.79 15.10
N ASN A 70 -10.05 -5.54 15.42
CA ASN A 70 -9.10 -4.47 15.73
C ASN A 70 -8.96 -4.21 17.23
N ALA A 71 -9.63 -4.96 18.12
CA ALA A 71 -9.57 -4.75 19.57
C ALA A 71 -8.13 -4.78 20.11
N ARG A 72 -7.26 -5.63 19.54
CA ARG A 72 -5.83 -5.67 19.85
C ARG A 72 -5.10 -4.32 19.71
N LEU A 73 -5.60 -3.43 18.84
CA LEU A 73 -4.99 -2.11 18.64
C LEU A 73 -5.27 -1.17 19.81
N ILE A 74 -6.38 -1.37 20.53
CA ILE A 74 -6.65 -0.67 21.79
C ILE A 74 -5.58 -1.09 22.81
N THR A 75 -5.37 -2.39 23.01
CA THR A 75 -4.36 -2.90 23.95
C THR A 75 -2.94 -2.46 23.60
N ALA A 76 -2.57 -2.46 22.31
CA ALA A 76 -1.20 -2.20 21.89
C ALA A 76 -0.86 -0.71 21.73
N PHE A 77 -1.82 0.13 21.33
CA PHE A 77 -1.56 1.53 21.00
C PHE A 77 -2.41 2.52 21.81
N ASP A 78 -3.35 2.03 22.61
CA ASP A 78 -4.35 2.85 23.32
C ASP A 78 -5.09 3.83 22.40
N ILE A 79 -5.42 3.38 21.18
CA ILE A 79 -6.10 4.21 20.17
C ILE A 79 -7.61 3.99 20.17
N ARG A 80 -8.34 5.11 20.22
CA ARG A 80 -9.78 5.18 19.93
C ARG A 80 -9.98 5.94 18.63
N ASN A 81 -10.17 5.20 17.55
CA ASN A 81 -10.42 5.78 16.24
C ASN A 81 -11.45 4.96 15.49
N SER A 82 -11.68 5.32 14.23
CA SER A 82 -12.61 4.57 13.39
C SER A 82 -12.34 3.06 13.40
N LEU A 83 -11.08 2.60 13.38
CA LEU A 83 -10.77 1.17 13.34
C LEU A 83 -11.23 0.39 14.59
N THR A 84 -11.25 1.05 15.76
CA THR A 84 -11.42 0.38 17.06
C THR A 84 -12.74 0.70 17.75
N THR A 85 -13.40 1.81 17.41
CA THR A 85 -14.62 2.25 18.10
C THR A 85 -15.89 1.60 17.55
N THR A 86 -16.85 1.37 18.46
CA THR A 86 -18.25 1.08 18.12
C THR A 86 -19.15 2.31 18.23
N ASP A 87 -18.62 3.43 18.73
CA ASP A 87 -19.37 4.67 18.94
C ASP A 87 -19.40 5.52 17.66
N GLU A 88 -20.60 5.99 17.30
CA GLU A 88 -20.79 6.78 16.09
C GLU A 88 -20.19 8.19 16.19
N ALA A 89 -20.22 8.80 17.37
CA ALA A 89 -19.73 10.16 17.55
C ALA A 89 -18.19 10.19 17.48
N GLU A 90 -17.51 9.25 18.13
CA GLU A 90 -16.06 9.03 18.03
C GLU A 90 -15.66 8.76 16.57
N HIS A 91 -16.37 7.86 15.88
CA HIS A 91 -16.12 7.58 14.46
C HIS A 91 -16.22 8.83 13.59
N LYS A 92 -17.31 9.59 13.72
CA LYS A 92 -17.55 10.83 12.95
C LYS A 92 -16.53 11.91 13.30
N ALA A 93 -16.14 12.04 14.57
CA ALA A 93 -15.12 13.01 15.00
C ALA A 93 -13.75 12.69 14.40
N PHE A 94 -13.31 11.43 14.49
CA PHE A 94 -12.07 10.97 13.86
C PHE A 94 -12.10 11.22 12.34
N LEU A 95 -13.17 10.80 11.67
CA LEU A 95 -13.28 10.91 10.21
C LEU A 95 -13.23 12.37 9.77
N ARG A 96 -13.90 13.28 10.49
CA ARG A 96 -13.82 14.72 10.24
C ARG A 96 -12.39 15.24 10.36
N ARG A 97 -11.66 14.91 11.44
CA ARG A 97 -10.25 15.31 11.62
C ARG A 97 -9.38 14.84 10.45
N ALA A 98 -9.44 13.55 10.11
CA ALA A 98 -8.64 12.96 9.04
C ALA A 98 -8.97 13.54 7.64
N VAL A 99 -10.26 13.73 7.34
CA VAL A 99 -10.71 14.29 6.06
C VAL A 99 -10.32 15.77 5.95
N ASN A 100 -10.45 16.54 7.02
CA ASN A 100 -10.09 17.95 7.03
C ASN A 100 -8.59 18.15 6.78
N ALA A 101 -7.72 17.35 7.43
CA ALA A 101 -6.28 17.41 7.19
C ALA A 101 -5.92 17.17 5.71
N MET A 102 -6.54 16.17 5.06
CA MET A 102 -6.30 15.91 3.63
C MET A 102 -6.89 16.99 2.72
N ARG A 103 -8.06 17.55 3.06
CA ARG A 103 -8.69 18.62 2.26
C ARG A 103 -7.94 19.94 2.37
N ALA A 104 -7.29 20.19 3.50
CA ALA A 104 -6.44 21.36 3.71
C ALA A 104 -5.10 21.27 2.96
N ALA A 105 -4.72 20.08 2.46
CA ALA A 105 -3.47 19.88 1.72
C ALA A 105 -3.55 20.44 0.29
N ASP A 106 -3.37 21.75 0.21
CA ASP A 106 -3.26 22.54 -1.01
C ASP A 106 -1.88 22.44 -1.68
N THR A 107 -1.70 23.13 -2.81
CA THR A 107 -0.44 23.16 -3.56
C THR A 107 0.77 23.54 -2.68
N PRO A 108 0.75 24.65 -1.90
CA PRO A 108 1.81 24.95 -0.93
C PRO A 108 2.13 23.80 0.03
N THR A 109 1.11 23.12 0.54
CA THR A 109 1.29 21.97 1.44
C THR A 109 2.05 20.83 0.76
N TRP A 110 1.69 20.48 -0.47
CA TRP A 110 2.42 19.45 -1.23
C TRP A 110 3.87 19.83 -1.52
N HIS A 111 4.15 21.11 -1.78
CA HIS A 111 5.52 21.60 -1.91
C HIS A 111 6.31 21.47 -0.61
N ARG A 112 5.69 21.76 0.54
CA ARG A 112 6.34 21.55 1.85
C ARG A 112 6.62 20.06 2.10
N VAL A 113 5.67 19.17 1.82
CA VAL A 113 5.86 17.72 1.91
C VAL A 113 7.04 17.26 1.05
N GLN A 114 7.10 17.68 -0.21
CA GLN A 114 8.20 17.35 -1.12
C GLN A 114 9.55 17.86 -0.62
N LYS A 115 9.60 19.14 -0.18
CA LYS A 115 10.82 19.75 0.35
C LYS A 115 11.32 19.04 1.61
N ARG A 116 10.40 18.64 2.51
CA ARG A 116 10.75 17.90 3.73
C ARG A 116 11.24 16.50 3.43
N ALA A 117 10.51 15.75 2.61
CA ALA A 117 10.94 14.42 2.18
C ALA A 117 12.36 14.45 1.58
N GLY A 118 12.64 15.42 0.71
CA GLY A 118 13.99 15.64 0.16
C GLY A 118 15.04 15.90 1.25
N LYS A 119 14.81 16.86 2.14
CA LYS A 119 15.74 17.18 3.24
C LYS A 119 15.97 15.99 4.19
N THR A 120 14.92 15.25 4.51
CA THR A 120 15.01 14.06 5.36
C THR A 120 15.86 12.98 4.68
N LEU A 121 15.68 12.75 3.38
CA LEU A 121 16.54 11.83 2.62
C LEU A 121 17.98 12.34 2.52
N ASP A 122 18.20 13.64 2.35
CA ASP A 122 19.53 14.25 2.37
C ASP A 122 20.23 14.00 3.71
N MET A 123 19.55 14.24 4.84
CA MET A 123 20.09 13.98 6.18
C MET A 123 20.40 12.49 6.40
N LEU A 124 19.53 11.59 5.95
CA LEU A 124 19.72 10.14 6.10
C LEU A 124 20.92 9.65 5.27
N THR A 125 21.09 10.18 4.07
CA THR A 125 22.20 9.81 3.16
C THR A 125 23.53 10.44 3.57
N SER A 126 23.56 11.70 4.03
CA SER A 126 24.80 12.34 4.49
C SER A 126 25.45 11.60 5.67
N ARG A 127 24.63 11.10 6.61
CA ARG A 127 25.12 10.28 7.74
C ARG A 127 25.80 8.98 7.31
N LEU A 128 25.54 8.45 6.11
CA LEU A 128 26.33 7.33 5.59
C LEU A 128 27.73 7.75 5.17
N TYR A 129 27.80 8.82 4.37
CA TYR A 129 29.06 9.29 3.80
C TYR A 129 30.05 9.67 4.91
N GLU A 130 29.53 10.18 6.03
CA GLU A 130 30.31 10.51 7.23
C GLU A 130 30.75 9.28 8.05
N ALA A 131 29.99 8.18 8.02
CA ALA A 131 30.22 7.04 8.91
C ALA A 131 31.08 5.91 8.33
N ASP A 132 31.50 5.99 7.05
CA ASP A 132 32.17 4.91 6.29
C ASP A 132 31.45 3.54 6.43
N LYS A 133 30.12 3.59 6.67
CA LYS A 133 29.27 2.41 6.84
C LYS A 133 28.69 2.02 5.48
N GLY A 134 28.98 0.80 5.05
CA GLY A 134 28.70 0.27 3.71
C GLY A 134 27.23 0.05 3.30
N GLY A 135 26.30 0.90 3.72
CA GLY A 135 24.94 0.99 3.15
C GLY A 135 23.84 1.49 4.09
N LEU A 136 22.69 1.91 3.54
CA LEU A 136 21.48 2.32 4.26
C LEU A 136 20.48 1.19 4.39
N GLY A 137 19.94 0.97 5.60
CA GLY A 137 18.74 0.16 5.76
C GLY A 137 17.53 0.81 5.08
N LEU A 138 17.00 0.18 4.03
CA LEU A 138 15.91 0.73 3.22
C LEU A 138 14.59 0.83 3.99
N GLU A 139 14.30 -0.17 4.84
CA GLU A 139 13.12 -0.17 5.72
C GLU A 139 13.13 1.04 6.66
N ARG A 140 14.27 1.32 7.28
CA ARG A 140 14.49 2.52 8.10
C ARG A 140 14.26 3.81 7.32
N VAL A 141 14.83 3.93 6.12
CA VAL A 141 14.68 5.13 5.28
C VAL A 141 13.21 5.36 4.91
N ALA A 142 12.53 4.32 4.41
CA ALA A 142 11.12 4.40 4.03
C ALA A 142 10.23 4.75 5.23
N ARG A 143 10.48 4.13 6.39
CA ARG A 143 9.79 4.45 7.64
C ARG A 143 9.91 5.92 8.00
N ILE A 144 11.12 6.48 8.02
CA ILE A 144 11.35 7.86 8.47
C ILE A 144 10.79 8.87 7.47
N VAL A 145 11.03 8.69 6.17
CA VAL A 145 10.57 9.65 5.15
C VAL A 145 9.03 9.67 5.03
N CYS A 146 8.38 8.52 5.11
CA CYS A 146 6.92 8.44 5.09
C CYS A 146 6.32 9.02 6.37
N PHE A 147 6.98 8.81 7.51
CA PHE A 147 6.54 9.39 8.78
C PHE A 147 6.63 10.92 8.73
N ASP A 148 7.74 11.49 8.26
CA ASP A 148 7.92 12.93 8.07
C ASP A 148 6.78 13.56 7.25
N ALA A 149 6.48 12.94 6.10
CA ALA A 149 5.42 13.40 5.20
C ALA A 149 4.03 13.32 5.83
N VAL A 150 3.73 12.25 6.57
CA VAL A 150 2.47 12.11 7.31
C VAL A 150 2.34 13.16 8.40
N LEU A 151 3.42 13.46 9.13
CA LEU A 151 3.39 14.50 10.15
C LEU A 151 3.17 15.90 9.56
N GLU A 152 3.77 16.21 8.41
CA GLU A 152 3.53 17.47 7.69
C GLU A 152 2.07 17.64 7.25
N ILE A 153 1.42 16.56 6.84
CA ILE A 153 0.00 16.59 6.44
C ILE A 153 -0.92 16.73 7.64
N LEU A 154 -0.68 15.94 8.70
CA LEU A 154 -1.60 15.84 9.82
C LEU A 154 -1.45 17.00 10.82
N PHE A 155 -0.23 17.51 10.99
CA PHE A 155 0.11 18.49 12.03
C PHE A 155 0.95 19.67 11.48
N PRO A 156 0.55 20.33 10.37
CA PRO A 156 1.40 21.30 9.67
C PRO A 156 1.85 22.49 10.55
N HIS A 157 1.04 22.90 11.52
CA HIS A 157 1.34 24.03 12.41
C HIS A 157 2.43 23.72 13.44
N THR A 158 2.55 22.45 13.82
CA THR A 158 3.50 21.98 14.82
C THR A 158 4.88 21.67 14.20
N ARG A 159 4.94 21.60 12.87
CA ARG A 159 6.14 21.24 12.09
C ARG A 159 7.05 22.43 11.79
N ALA A 160 7.24 23.39 12.71
CA ALA A 160 8.10 24.55 12.43
C ALA A 160 9.59 24.19 12.17
N ARG A 161 10.08 23.08 12.75
CA ARG A 161 11.49 22.64 12.66
C ARG A 161 11.67 21.46 11.71
N LEU A 162 12.93 21.18 11.37
CA LEU A 162 13.29 19.92 10.68
C LEU A 162 13.01 18.72 11.59
N LEU A 163 12.82 17.55 10.98
CA LEU A 163 12.56 16.33 11.72
C LEU A 163 13.81 15.93 12.52
N ASP A 164 13.62 15.67 13.81
CA ASP A 164 14.60 14.94 14.61
C ASP A 164 14.62 13.48 14.13
N ILE A 165 15.66 13.13 13.37
CA ILE A 165 15.79 11.82 12.72
C ILE A 165 15.87 10.69 13.75
N ASP A 166 16.56 10.92 14.87
CA ASP A 166 16.79 9.87 15.87
C ASP A 166 15.52 9.62 16.68
N ALA A 167 14.80 10.68 17.05
CA ALA A 167 13.48 10.55 17.67
C ALA A 167 12.45 9.91 16.71
N ALA A 168 12.45 10.29 15.43
CA ALA A 168 11.55 9.71 14.43
C ALA A 168 11.84 8.24 14.16
N ASP A 169 13.11 7.85 14.08
CA ASP A 169 13.50 6.45 13.92
C ASP A 169 13.08 5.61 15.12
N ALA A 170 13.33 6.10 16.34
CA ALA A 170 12.89 5.44 17.57
C ALA A 170 11.37 5.32 17.64
N ALA A 171 10.63 6.38 17.28
CA ALA A 171 9.16 6.38 17.28
C ALA A 171 8.61 5.36 16.28
N THR A 172 9.09 5.39 15.04
CA THR A 172 8.64 4.48 13.99
C THR A 172 9.05 3.02 14.27
N SER A 173 10.20 2.79 14.89
CA SER A 173 10.63 1.46 15.36
C SER A 173 9.71 0.94 16.48
N ASN A 174 9.34 1.79 17.43
CA ASN A 174 8.39 1.43 18.49
C ASN A 174 6.99 1.13 17.92
N ILE A 175 6.52 1.90 16.93
CA ILE A 175 5.25 1.62 16.24
C ILE A 175 5.28 0.22 15.60
N ASN A 176 6.34 -0.11 14.84
CA ASN A 176 6.46 -1.42 14.21
C ASN A 176 6.52 -2.55 15.26
N ARG A 177 7.26 -2.35 16.35
CA ARG A 177 7.32 -3.31 17.47
C ARG A 177 5.94 -3.56 18.09
N LEU A 178 5.21 -2.51 18.48
CA LEU A 178 3.85 -2.64 19.02
C LEU A 178 2.94 -3.37 18.03
N TRP A 179 3.07 -3.08 16.73
CA TRP A 179 2.27 -3.73 15.70
C TRP A 179 2.54 -5.23 15.60
N LEU A 180 3.81 -5.65 15.62
CA LEU A 180 4.21 -7.05 15.55
C LEU A 180 3.80 -7.82 16.82
N GLU A 181 4.07 -7.25 18.00
CA GLU A 181 3.72 -7.86 19.28
C GLU A 181 2.22 -8.05 19.43
N SER A 182 1.41 -7.07 19.02
CA SER A 182 -0.07 -7.15 19.10
C SER A 182 -0.69 -8.31 18.30
N LYS A 183 0.06 -8.94 17.39
CA LYS A 183 -0.41 -10.10 16.61
C LYS A 183 -0.05 -11.45 17.24
N LYS A 184 0.78 -11.46 18.28
CA LYS A 184 1.14 -12.70 18.98
C LYS A 184 -0.05 -13.22 19.78
N ARG A 185 -0.10 -14.54 19.97
CA ARG A 185 -1.16 -15.21 20.75
C ARG A 185 -1.08 -14.89 22.25
N GLN A 186 0.14 -14.73 22.76
CA GLN A 186 0.41 -14.31 24.13
C GLN A 186 1.00 -12.91 24.10
N LEU A 187 0.34 -11.98 24.79
CA LEU A 187 0.76 -10.59 24.87
C LEU A 187 1.45 -10.37 26.21
N ASP A 188 2.66 -9.81 26.16
CA ASP A 188 3.30 -9.23 27.34
C ASP A 188 2.83 -7.78 27.46
N GLU A 189 1.70 -7.59 28.16
CA GLU A 189 1.08 -6.28 28.35
C GLU A 189 2.01 -5.28 29.02
N THR A 190 2.85 -5.74 29.96
CA THR A 190 3.84 -4.88 30.62
C THR A 190 4.88 -4.38 29.62
N SER A 191 5.43 -5.25 28.77
CA SER A 191 6.38 -4.83 27.73
C SER A 191 5.73 -3.87 26.72
N LEU A 192 4.50 -4.14 26.30
CA LEU A 192 3.73 -3.26 25.41
C LEU A 192 3.54 -1.87 26.02
N GLN A 193 3.13 -1.78 27.28
CA GLN A 193 2.96 -0.50 27.99
C GLN A 193 4.26 0.30 28.08
N HIS A 194 5.40 -0.36 28.33
CA HIS A 194 6.69 0.31 28.36
C HIS A 194 7.07 0.89 26.98
N VAL A 195 6.85 0.12 25.90
CA VAL A 195 7.11 0.58 24.54
C VAL A 195 6.17 1.72 24.15
N LEU A 196 4.88 1.61 24.50
CA LEU A 196 3.88 2.65 24.25
C LEU A 196 4.22 3.95 25.01
N LYS A 197 4.61 3.87 26.28
CA LYS A 197 5.04 5.04 27.06
C LYS A 197 6.23 5.75 26.42
N ARG A 198 7.24 5.00 25.96
CA ARG A 198 8.39 5.56 25.22
C ARG A 198 7.95 6.22 23.91
N LEU A 199 7.06 5.58 23.16
CA LEU A 199 6.50 6.14 21.94
C LEU A 199 5.76 7.46 22.20
N CYS A 200 4.92 7.52 23.24
CA CYS A 200 4.24 8.75 23.63
C CYS A 200 5.23 9.87 23.93
N VAL A 201 6.29 9.63 24.71
CA VAL A 201 7.33 10.63 24.99
C VAL A 201 7.97 11.16 23.71
N LEU A 202 8.32 10.27 22.78
CA LEU A 202 8.91 10.65 21.49
C LEU A 202 7.95 11.48 20.64
N LEU A 203 6.66 11.13 20.62
CA LEU A 203 5.65 11.89 19.88
C LEU A 203 5.41 13.28 20.48
N HIS A 204 5.41 13.43 21.81
CA HIS A 204 5.32 14.75 22.45
C HIS A 204 6.52 15.63 22.11
N HIS A 205 7.71 15.05 22.01
CA HIS A 205 8.92 15.78 21.55
C HIS A 205 8.81 16.21 20.08
N LEU A 206 8.32 15.31 19.22
CA LEU A 206 8.19 15.56 17.78
C LEU A 206 7.02 16.48 17.42
N LEU A 207 5.98 16.51 18.26
CA LEU A 207 4.70 17.20 18.06
C LEU A 207 4.26 17.90 19.36
N PRO A 208 5.01 18.91 19.82
CA PRO A 208 4.67 19.59 21.06
C PRO A 208 3.30 20.27 20.99
N GLY A 209 2.44 20.01 21.97
CA GLY A 209 1.09 20.57 22.06
C GLY A 209 0.01 19.80 21.30
N GLU A 210 0.35 18.67 20.67
CA GLU A 210 -0.61 17.80 20.00
C GLU A 210 -0.96 16.59 20.86
N ASP A 211 -2.24 16.43 21.19
CA ASP A 211 -2.76 15.28 21.93
C ASP A 211 -3.40 14.25 20.99
N ASP A 212 -3.50 12.99 21.45
CA ASP A 212 -4.15 11.89 20.71
C ASP A 212 -3.66 11.75 19.25
N THR A 213 -2.35 11.91 19.06
CA THR A 213 -1.72 11.90 17.73
C THR A 213 -1.69 10.50 17.12
N LEU A 214 -1.51 9.46 17.95
CA LEU A 214 -1.44 8.06 17.50
C LEU A 214 -2.68 7.60 16.74
N ALA A 215 -3.87 8.03 17.18
CA ALA A 215 -5.13 7.67 16.55
C ALA A 215 -5.15 8.04 15.06
N LEU A 216 -4.56 9.19 14.69
CA LEU A 216 -4.44 9.68 13.30
C LEU A 216 -3.20 9.14 12.58
N ILE A 217 -2.05 9.07 13.27
CA ILE A 217 -0.78 8.62 12.70
C ILE A 217 -0.88 7.18 12.22
N ILE A 218 -1.34 6.26 13.08
CA ILE A 218 -1.31 4.82 12.80
C ILE A 218 -1.96 4.46 11.45
N PRO A 219 -3.23 4.82 11.16
CA PRO A 219 -3.86 4.45 9.89
C PRO A 219 -3.19 5.09 8.66
N ALA A 220 -2.63 6.30 8.79
CA ALA A 220 -1.99 7.02 7.69
C ALA A 220 -0.57 6.53 7.40
N TYR A 221 0.20 6.25 8.44
CA TYR A 221 1.63 5.93 8.36
C TYR A 221 1.88 4.45 8.08
N GLU A 222 1.29 3.54 8.87
CA GLU A 222 1.58 2.10 8.82
C GLU A 222 1.28 1.46 7.48
N THR A 223 0.28 2.00 6.79
CA THR A 223 -0.15 1.51 5.48
C THR A 223 0.73 2.08 4.37
N LEU A 224 1.24 3.31 4.52
CA LEU A 224 1.95 4.05 3.48
C LEU A 224 3.38 3.57 3.26
N TRP A 225 4.18 3.42 4.32
CA TRP A 225 5.63 3.24 4.16
C TRP A 225 5.98 1.95 3.40
N ARG A 226 5.18 0.88 3.57
CA ARG A 226 5.38 -0.40 2.88
C ARG A 226 5.14 -0.29 1.39
N VAL A 227 4.03 0.31 0.97
CA VAL A 227 3.72 0.45 -0.46
C VAL A 227 4.74 1.36 -1.14
N VAL A 228 5.21 2.42 -0.47
CA VAL A 228 6.29 3.28 -0.98
C VAL A 228 7.59 2.48 -1.15
N LEU A 229 8.02 1.75 -0.12
CA LEU A 229 9.25 0.96 -0.17
C LEU A 229 9.22 -0.09 -1.28
N LEU A 230 8.18 -0.92 -1.30
CA LEU A 230 8.06 -2.02 -2.26
C LEU A 230 7.92 -1.51 -3.70
N THR A 231 7.20 -0.40 -3.90
CA THR A 231 7.11 0.23 -5.22
C THR A 231 8.46 0.76 -5.65
N TYR A 232 9.18 1.49 -4.78
CA TYR A 232 10.52 1.99 -5.07
C TYR A 232 11.46 0.85 -5.47
N VAL A 233 11.55 -0.21 -4.65
CA VAL A 233 12.42 -1.35 -4.90
C VAL A 233 12.07 -2.03 -6.22
N HIS A 234 10.77 -2.26 -6.49
CA HIS A 234 10.36 -2.92 -7.72
C HIS A 234 10.77 -2.12 -8.97
N VAL A 235 10.38 -0.85 -9.04
CA VAL A 235 10.58 -0.07 -10.26
C VAL A 235 12.03 0.36 -10.48
N ALA A 236 12.86 0.35 -9.43
CA ALA A 236 14.25 0.79 -9.51
C ALA A 236 15.28 -0.36 -9.56
N PHE A 237 14.95 -1.57 -9.09
CA PHE A 237 15.91 -2.67 -8.92
C PHE A 237 15.40 -4.06 -9.32
N ARG A 238 14.12 -4.18 -9.71
CA ARG A 238 13.56 -5.45 -10.19
C ARG A 238 13.32 -5.39 -11.69
N TYR A 239 12.99 -6.53 -12.28
CA TYR A 239 12.64 -6.59 -13.69
C TYR A 239 11.41 -5.72 -13.97
N VAL A 240 11.54 -4.84 -14.97
CA VAL A 240 10.42 -4.14 -15.62
C VAL A 240 10.70 -4.09 -17.12
N ASP A 241 9.66 -4.24 -17.92
CA ASP A 241 9.75 -4.14 -19.37
C ASP A 241 10.10 -2.70 -19.83
N ASP A 242 10.52 -2.55 -21.09
CA ASP A 242 11.00 -1.27 -21.62
C ASP A 242 9.91 -0.18 -21.66
N GLN A 243 8.66 -0.55 -21.90
CA GLN A 243 7.53 0.40 -21.90
C GLN A 243 7.29 0.91 -20.48
N THR A 244 7.23 0.01 -19.50
CA THR A 244 7.09 0.35 -18.08
C THR A 244 8.26 1.22 -17.64
N ARG A 245 9.48 0.88 -18.01
CA ARG A 245 10.70 1.65 -17.71
C ARG A 245 10.64 3.07 -18.26
N ALA A 246 10.16 3.25 -19.50
CA ALA A 246 9.92 4.57 -20.07
C ALA A 246 8.86 5.34 -19.27
N GLN A 247 7.74 4.71 -18.93
CA GLN A 247 6.68 5.33 -18.13
C GLN A 247 7.17 5.75 -16.74
N VAL A 248 8.03 4.96 -16.08
CA VAL A 248 8.66 5.32 -14.80
C VAL A 248 9.51 6.59 -14.95
N ARG A 249 10.30 6.72 -16.02
CA ARG A 249 11.09 7.93 -16.28
C ARG A 249 10.20 9.16 -16.48
N ASP A 250 9.11 9.01 -17.23
CA ASP A 250 8.15 10.10 -17.46
C ASP A 250 7.45 10.52 -16.16
N VAL A 251 7.09 9.57 -15.29
CA VAL A 251 6.55 9.84 -13.95
C VAL A 251 7.55 10.61 -13.09
N VAL A 252 8.82 10.17 -13.05
CA VAL A 252 9.89 10.83 -12.29
C VAL A 252 10.10 12.27 -12.78
N LYS A 253 10.11 12.48 -14.10
CA LYS A 253 10.23 13.79 -14.73
C LYS A 253 9.03 14.69 -14.37
N SER A 254 7.81 14.21 -14.61
CA SER A 254 6.56 14.94 -14.37
C SER A 254 6.46 15.42 -12.92
N VAL A 255 6.70 14.52 -11.96
CA VAL A 255 6.60 14.83 -10.52
C VAL A 255 7.73 15.76 -10.06
N SER A 256 8.91 15.69 -10.68
CA SER A 256 10.03 16.56 -10.37
C SER A 256 9.82 18.00 -10.85
N GLU A 257 9.27 18.18 -12.04
CA GLU A 257 9.18 19.49 -12.70
C GLU A 257 7.88 20.23 -12.34
N ILE A 258 6.75 19.52 -12.29
CA ILE A 258 5.42 20.11 -12.11
C ILE A 258 5.00 20.12 -10.63
N GLY A 259 5.59 19.24 -9.83
CA GLY A 259 5.11 18.96 -8.47
C GLY A 259 3.72 18.32 -8.47
N LEU A 260 3.09 18.25 -7.29
CA LEU A 260 1.80 17.56 -7.10
C LEU A 260 0.64 18.49 -6.69
N GLY A 261 0.79 19.79 -6.96
CA GLY A 261 -0.24 20.80 -6.74
C GLY A 261 -1.47 20.65 -7.65
N ALA A 262 -1.30 20.05 -8.82
CA ALA A 262 -2.38 19.77 -9.76
C ALA A 262 -2.98 18.36 -9.56
N PRO A 263 -4.14 18.04 -10.17
CA PRO A 263 -4.58 16.65 -10.33
C PRO A 263 -3.48 15.79 -10.96
N LEU A 264 -3.41 14.50 -10.60
CA LEU A 264 -2.43 13.58 -11.18
C LEU A 264 -2.64 13.47 -12.69
N SER A 265 -1.56 13.55 -13.47
CA SER A 265 -1.61 13.17 -14.88
C SER A 265 -2.00 11.69 -15.00
N ILE A 266 -2.45 11.29 -16.19
CA ILE A 266 -2.92 9.92 -16.45
C ILE A 266 -1.83 8.91 -16.10
N ASP A 267 -0.59 9.10 -16.57
CA ASP A 267 0.52 8.17 -16.30
C ASP A 267 0.88 8.07 -14.83
N VAL A 268 0.94 9.22 -14.13
CA VAL A 268 1.23 9.25 -12.71
C VAL A 268 0.13 8.54 -11.91
N ASN A 269 -1.12 8.72 -12.33
CA ASN A 269 -2.24 8.05 -11.69
C ASN A 269 -2.21 6.53 -11.94
N GLN A 270 -1.92 6.09 -13.16
CA GLN A 270 -1.80 4.68 -13.52
C GLN A 270 -0.65 4.00 -12.77
N PHE A 271 0.49 4.66 -12.66
CA PHE A 271 1.63 4.22 -11.84
C PHE A 271 1.21 3.95 -10.39
N ALA A 272 0.51 4.91 -9.78
CA ALA A 272 0.06 4.78 -8.40
C ALA A 272 -1.01 3.68 -8.23
N GLN A 273 -1.86 3.47 -9.25
CA GLN A 273 -2.84 2.39 -9.24
C GLN A 273 -2.18 1.01 -9.29
N GLU A 274 -1.14 0.87 -10.12
CA GLU A 274 -0.39 -0.39 -10.20
C GLU A 274 0.40 -0.67 -8.93
N ALA A 275 1.01 0.36 -8.32
CA ALA A 275 1.62 0.24 -7.00
C ALA A 275 0.64 -0.29 -5.94
N LEU A 276 -0.58 0.25 -5.91
CA LEU A 276 -1.62 -0.17 -4.98
C LEU A 276 -2.21 -1.55 -5.28
N ARG A 277 -2.22 -1.98 -6.55
CA ARG A 277 -2.63 -3.32 -6.96
C ARG A 277 -1.58 -4.34 -6.57
N LEU A 278 -0.33 -4.13 -6.94
CA LEU A 278 0.73 -5.10 -6.71
C LEU A 278 1.14 -5.15 -5.22
N TYR A 279 1.11 -4.00 -4.54
CA TYR A 279 1.49 -3.88 -3.13
C TYR A 279 0.37 -3.28 -2.27
N PRO A 280 -0.78 -3.96 -2.13
CA PRO A 280 -1.91 -3.44 -1.39
C PRO A 280 -1.52 -3.21 0.08
N PRO A 281 -1.66 -1.97 0.60
CA PRO A 281 -1.31 -1.67 1.98
C PRO A 281 -2.05 -2.56 2.99
N THR A 282 -3.33 -2.81 2.71
CA THR A 282 -4.20 -3.72 3.46
C THR A 282 -4.47 -4.96 2.61
N LYS A 283 -3.70 -6.02 2.86
CA LYS A 283 -3.86 -7.31 2.17
C LYS A 283 -5.19 -8.01 2.47
N ARG A 284 -5.67 -7.87 3.70
CA ARG A 284 -6.87 -8.55 4.21
C ARG A 284 -7.71 -7.58 5.02
N ILE A 285 -9.00 -7.54 4.73
CA ILE A 285 -9.98 -6.71 5.43
C ILE A 285 -10.82 -7.63 6.31
N TYR A 286 -10.53 -7.65 7.61
CA TYR A 286 -11.21 -8.51 8.58
C TYR A 286 -12.53 -7.91 9.04
N ARG A 287 -13.50 -8.78 9.26
CA ARG A 287 -14.79 -8.50 9.89
C ARG A 287 -15.11 -9.65 10.84
N ALA A 288 -15.58 -9.34 12.04
CA ALA A 288 -15.97 -10.37 13.00
C ALA A 288 -17.36 -10.08 13.58
N SER A 289 -18.13 -11.15 13.73
CA SER A 289 -19.43 -11.19 14.41
C SER A 289 -19.39 -12.29 15.46
N ASP A 290 -20.48 -12.47 16.20
CA ASP A 290 -20.61 -13.54 17.18
C ASP A 290 -20.49 -14.93 16.54
N CYS A 291 -20.80 -15.06 15.25
CA CYS A 291 -20.67 -16.30 14.48
C CYS A 291 -19.25 -16.59 13.98
N GLY A 292 -18.30 -15.67 14.21
CA GLY A 292 -16.90 -15.83 13.81
C GLY A 292 -16.36 -14.69 12.94
N GLN A 293 -15.09 -14.85 12.55
CA GLN A 293 -14.32 -13.87 11.79
C GLN A 293 -14.10 -14.33 10.34
N VAL A 294 -14.35 -13.43 9.38
CA VAL A 294 -14.04 -13.61 7.96
C VAL A 294 -13.21 -12.44 7.43
N ALA A 295 -12.53 -12.65 6.30
CA ALA A 295 -11.74 -11.61 5.65
C ALA A 295 -12.00 -11.52 4.15
N ALA A 296 -12.08 -10.30 3.63
CA ALA A 296 -11.85 -10.04 2.21
C ALA A 296 -10.34 -10.14 1.94
N ASP A 297 -9.93 -10.94 0.97
CA ASP A 297 -8.53 -11.09 0.59
C ASP A 297 -8.25 -10.20 -0.62
N VAL A 298 -7.71 -9.01 -0.35
CA VAL A 298 -7.41 -7.98 -1.36
C VAL A 298 -6.22 -8.41 -2.21
N GLU A 299 -5.20 -8.99 -1.57
CA GLU A 299 -4.00 -9.50 -2.22
C GLU A 299 -4.35 -10.60 -3.22
N LEU A 300 -5.20 -11.56 -2.81
CA LEU A 300 -5.72 -12.60 -3.70
C LEU A 300 -6.42 -11.98 -4.93
N LEU A 301 -7.36 -11.04 -4.72
CA LEU A 301 -8.06 -10.41 -5.85
C LEU A 301 -7.13 -9.63 -6.78
N HIS A 302 -6.05 -9.07 -6.24
CA HIS A 302 -5.13 -8.23 -7.00
C HIS A 302 -4.06 -9.02 -7.72
N HIS A 303 -3.73 -10.23 -7.27
CA HIS A 303 -2.69 -11.09 -7.86
C HIS A 303 -3.23 -12.29 -8.64
N ASP A 304 -4.56 -12.51 -8.66
CA ASP A 304 -5.14 -13.64 -9.39
C ASP A 304 -4.96 -13.51 -10.91
N GLU A 305 -4.21 -14.45 -11.49
CA GLU A 305 -3.91 -14.48 -12.94
C GLU A 305 -5.16 -14.64 -13.82
N ARG A 306 -6.25 -15.22 -13.29
CA ARG A 306 -7.53 -15.34 -14.03
C ARG A 306 -8.25 -13.99 -14.13
N ILE A 307 -7.85 -13.01 -13.31
CA ILE A 307 -8.34 -11.63 -13.33
C ILE A 307 -7.35 -10.73 -14.08
N TRP A 308 -6.06 -10.84 -13.80
CA TRP A 308 -5.04 -9.89 -14.23
C TRP A 308 -4.18 -10.36 -15.41
N GLY A 309 -4.26 -11.64 -15.79
CA GLY A 309 -3.41 -12.25 -16.82
C GLY A 309 -2.19 -12.96 -16.23
N SER A 310 -1.40 -13.61 -17.07
CA SER A 310 -0.14 -14.27 -16.66
C SER A 310 0.92 -13.29 -16.14
N ASP A 311 0.75 -12.00 -16.41
CA ASP A 311 1.61 -10.91 -15.93
C ASP A 311 1.06 -10.26 -14.63
N ALA A 312 0.25 -10.99 -13.85
CA ALA A 312 -0.38 -10.46 -12.64
C ALA A 312 0.63 -9.99 -11.59
N LEU A 313 1.82 -10.58 -11.56
CA LEU A 313 2.89 -10.19 -10.61
C LEU A 313 3.87 -9.15 -11.19
N ASP A 314 3.74 -8.81 -12.47
CA ASP A 314 4.55 -7.79 -13.12
C ASP A 314 4.01 -6.39 -12.79
N PHE A 315 4.90 -5.44 -12.50
CA PHE A 315 4.53 -4.04 -12.38
C PHE A 315 4.35 -3.42 -13.76
N ARG A 316 3.11 -3.26 -14.21
CA ARG A 316 2.79 -2.77 -15.56
C ARG A 316 1.67 -1.72 -15.51
N PRO A 317 1.98 -0.43 -15.33
CA PRO A 317 0.95 0.59 -15.11
C PRO A 317 0.01 0.81 -16.30
N CYS A 318 0.47 0.57 -17.54
CA CYS A 318 -0.35 0.72 -18.74
C CYS A 318 -1.62 -0.17 -18.72
N ARG A 319 -1.70 -1.20 -17.85
CA ARG A 319 -2.92 -2.00 -17.66
C ARG A 319 -4.13 -1.16 -17.22
N PHE A 320 -3.90 -0.02 -16.55
CA PHE A 320 -4.95 0.89 -16.10
C PHE A 320 -5.45 1.85 -17.19
N GLN A 321 -4.95 1.76 -18.42
CA GLN A 321 -5.52 2.49 -19.56
C GLN A 321 -6.92 1.96 -19.90
N ILE A 322 -7.08 0.63 -19.94
CA ILE A 322 -8.34 -0.03 -20.27
C ILE A 322 -8.48 -1.27 -19.38
N LEU A 323 -9.30 -1.16 -18.34
CA LEU A 323 -9.61 -2.30 -17.47
C LEU A 323 -10.84 -3.06 -17.98
N THR A 324 -10.78 -4.38 -17.88
CA THR A 324 -12.00 -5.20 -17.98
C THR A 324 -12.93 -4.92 -16.79
N ARG A 325 -14.19 -5.31 -16.92
CA ARG A 325 -15.15 -5.26 -15.80
C ARG A 325 -14.64 -6.06 -14.59
N ARG A 326 -14.04 -7.23 -14.82
CA ARG A 326 -13.49 -8.08 -13.75
C ARG A 326 -12.38 -7.37 -13.00
N GLN A 327 -11.41 -6.79 -13.70
CA GLN A 327 -10.31 -6.05 -13.08
C GLN A 327 -10.82 -4.83 -12.32
N THR A 328 -11.78 -4.10 -12.88
CA THR A 328 -12.44 -2.96 -12.21
C THR A 328 -13.11 -3.39 -10.90
N GLU A 329 -13.82 -4.52 -10.90
CA GLU A 329 -14.48 -5.05 -9.71
C GLU A 329 -13.47 -5.64 -8.70
N ALA A 330 -12.38 -6.25 -9.15
CA ALA A 330 -11.35 -6.82 -8.28
C ALA A 330 -10.47 -5.75 -7.60
N TYR A 331 -10.30 -4.57 -8.23
CA TYR A 331 -9.43 -3.52 -7.73
C TYR A 331 -10.04 -2.74 -6.55
N ILE A 332 -9.81 -3.23 -5.33
CA ILE A 332 -10.26 -2.63 -4.05
C ILE A 332 -9.15 -2.24 -3.05
N PRO A 333 -8.05 -1.55 -3.44
CA PRO A 333 -6.94 -1.24 -2.52
C PRO A 333 -7.34 -0.32 -1.36
N PHE A 334 -8.44 0.42 -1.51
CA PHE A 334 -9.00 1.32 -0.51
C PHE A 334 -10.26 0.75 0.16
N GLY A 335 -10.53 -0.55 0.00
CA GLY A 335 -11.79 -1.18 0.40
C GLY A 335 -12.91 -0.94 -0.61
N ALA A 336 -14.14 -1.22 -0.19
CA ALA A 336 -15.33 -1.10 -1.03
C ALA A 336 -16.54 -0.55 -0.23
N GLY A 337 -17.46 0.11 -0.93
CA GLY A 337 -18.72 0.61 -0.37
C GLY A 337 -18.57 1.74 0.66
N GLY A 338 -19.56 1.86 1.55
CA GLY A 338 -19.75 3.03 2.44
C GLY A 338 -18.73 3.20 3.57
N ASN A 339 -17.60 2.51 3.54
CA ASN A 339 -16.49 2.61 4.50
C ASN A 339 -15.13 2.55 3.77
N SER A 340 -15.08 3.01 2.51
CA SER A 340 -13.84 3.15 1.75
C SER A 340 -12.87 4.11 2.44
N CYS A 341 -11.57 3.90 2.23
CA CYS A 341 -10.52 4.75 2.77
C CYS A 341 -10.76 6.22 2.36
N PRO A 342 -10.68 7.17 3.32
CA PRO A 342 -10.82 8.61 3.03
C PRO A 342 -9.82 9.12 1.98
N ALA A 343 -8.66 8.47 1.85
CA ALA A 343 -7.61 8.83 0.91
C ALA A 343 -7.82 8.31 -0.54
N ALA A 344 -8.93 7.61 -0.82
CA ALA A 344 -9.20 6.98 -2.12
C ALA A 344 -9.34 7.99 -3.28
N SER A 345 -9.78 9.22 -2.97
CA SER A 345 -9.97 10.33 -3.93
C SER A 345 -8.66 10.98 -4.36
N GLY A 346 -7.62 10.18 -4.64
CA GLY A 346 -6.36 10.63 -5.21
C GLY A 346 -5.28 10.98 -4.18
N PHE A 347 -5.65 11.36 -2.95
CA PHE A 347 -4.69 11.74 -1.91
C PHE A 347 -3.63 10.66 -1.65
N GLY A 348 -4.05 9.41 -1.43
CA GLY A 348 -3.12 8.30 -1.17
C GLY A 348 -2.18 8.05 -2.36
N ARG A 349 -2.71 8.12 -3.58
CA ARG A 349 -1.93 7.97 -4.82
C ARG A 349 -0.86 9.07 -4.97
N LYS A 350 -1.23 10.33 -4.69
CA LYS A 350 -0.27 11.46 -4.68
C LYS A 350 0.87 11.21 -3.69
N MET A 351 0.55 10.81 -2.47
CA MET A 351 1.54 10.56 -1.43
C MET A 351 2.54 9.47 -1.83
N ILE A 352 2.04 8.35 -2.37
CA ILE A 352 2.88 7.23 -2.81
C ILE A 352 3.86 7.70 -3.89
N VAL A 353 3.36 8.34 -4.95
CA VAL A 353 4.19 8.79 -6.06
C VAL A 353 5.24 9.79 -5.59
N LEU A 354 4.85 10.79 -4.79
CA LEU A 354 5.76 11.81 -4.27
C LEU A 354 6.98 11.15 -3.61
N LEU A 355 6.72 10.22 -2.69
CA LEU A 355 7.74 9.60 -1.86
C LEU A 355 8.58 8.59 -2.66
N VAL A 356 7.97 7.83 -3.56
CA VAL A 356 8.71 6.93 -4.48
C VAL A 356 9.65 7.74 -5.37
N VAL A 357 9.18 8.82 -5.98
CA VAL A 357 10.03 9.69 -6.82
C VAL A 357 11.14 10.35 -5.98
N ALA A 358 10.85 10.80 -4.76
CA ALA A 358 11.86 11.34 -3.87
C ALA A 358 12.96 10.30 -3.56
N MET A 359 12.59 9.04 -3.29
CA MET A 359 13.53 7.95 -3.08
C MET A 359 14.34 7.65 -4.35
N ILE A 360 13.71 7.53 -5.52
CA ILE A 360 14.41 7.33 -6.80
C ILE A 360 15.48 8.40 -7.03
N LYS A 361 15.13 9.67 -6.84
CA LYS A 361 16.06 10.79 -7.08
C LYS A 361 17.24 10.80 -6.12
N ARG A 362 17.01 10.46 -4.84
CA ARG A 362 18.04 10.61 -3.81
C ARG A 362 18.87 9.34 -3.60
N LEU A 363 18.26 8.18 -3.76
CA LEU A 363 18.89 6.88 -3.53
C LEU A 363 19.37 6.23 -4.84
N GLY A 364 18.81 6.62 -5.99
CA GLY A 364 19.18 6.10 -7.30
C GLY A 364 18.45 4.79 -7.66
N THR A 365 18.91 4.19 -8.76
CA THR A 365 18.35 2.97 -9.39
C THR A 365 19.48 2.05 -9.83
N ALA A 366 19.15 0.82 -10.23
CA ALA A 366 20.13 -0.11 -10.81
C ALA A 366 20.80 0.46 -12.09
N GLU A 367 20.06 1.22 -12.91
CA GLU A 367 20.61 1.89 -14.12
C GLU A 367 21.70 2.93 -13.77
N LEU A 368 21.59 3.53 -12.57
CA LEU A 368 22.56 4.49 -12.04
C LEU A 368 23.65 3.81 -11.20
N ARG A 369 23.81 2.49 -11.32
CA ARG A 369 24.81 1.66 -10.61
C ARG A 369 24.64 1.59 -9.09
N THR A 370 23.50 2.03 -8.56
CA THR A 370 23.14 1.74 -7.16
C THR A 370 22.81 0.26 -7.03
N ARG A 371 23.14 -0.35 -5.88
CA ARG A 371 22.78 -1.75 -5.58
C ARG A 371 22.00 -1.88 -4.29
N ILE A 372 21.03 -2.80 -4.29
CA ILE A 372 20.37 -3.31 -3.08
C ILE A 372 20.91 -4.71 -2.79
N TRP A 373 21.17 -4.97 -1.51
CA TRP A 373 21.40 -6.29 -0.97
C TRP A 373 20.19 -6.68 -0.14
N PHE A 374 19.47 -7.72 -0.58
CA PHE A 374 18.28 -8.20 0.12
C PHE A 374 18.64 -9.10 1.31
N CYS A 375 19.86 -9.66 1.30
CA CYS A 375 20.30 -10.71 2.23
C CYS A 375 19.39 -11.95 2.13
N ASP A 376 19.00 -12.28 0.91
CA ASP A 376 18.09 -13.36 0.56
C ASP A 376 18.49 -13.91 -0.82
N GLU A 377 18.88 -15.19 -0.88
CA GLU A 377 19.46 -15.79 -2.10
C GLU A 377 18.49 -15.78 -3.29
N GLU A 378 17.19 -15.90 -3.05
CA GLU A 378 16.17 -15.88 -4.10
C GLU A 378 16.03 -14.45 -4.65
N LEU A 379 15.89 -13.45 -3.78
CA LEU A 379 15.75 -12.06 -4.19
C LEU A 379 17.03 -11.50 -4.83
N ASP A 380 18.21 -11.86 -4.31
CA ASP A 380 19.50 -11.42 -4.85
C ASP A 380 19.86 -12.15 -6.16
N GLY A 381 19.32 -13.36 -6.39
CA GLY A 381 19.61 -14.20 -7.56
C GLY A 381 18.63 -14.11 -8.74
N ASP A 382 17.37 -13.74 -8.49
CA ASP A 382 16.33 -13.61 -9.50
C ASP A 382 15.71 -12.21 -9.41
N ASP A 383 15.75 -11.41 -10.49
CA ASP A 383 15.18 -10.06 -10.53
C ASP A 383 13.66 -10.03 -10.70
N LYS A 384 13.04 -11.19 -11.01
CA LYS A 384 11.59 -11.39 -11.11
C LYS A 384 10.96 -11.99 -9.85
N ALA A 385 11.76 -12.50 -8.91
CA ALA A 385 11.24 -13.06 -7.68
C ALA A 385 10.30 -12.05 -6.97
N PRO A 386 9.08 -12.45 -6.58
CA PRO A 386 8.11 -11.57 -5.95
C PRO A 386 8.64 -11.00 -4.63
N LEU A 387 8.55 -9.68 -4.46
CA LEU A 387 9.00 -9.04 -3.22
C LEU A 387 8.13 -9.47 -2.02
N PRO A 388 8.72 -9.85 -0.88
CA PRO A 388 7.96 -10.18 0.30
C PRO A 388 7.27 -8.92 0.85
N THR A 389 5.98 -9.05 1.12
CA THR A 389 5.12 -7.93 1.51
C THR A 389 4.91 -7.83 3.03
N GLY A 390 5.53 -8.73 3.82
CA GLY A 390 5.48 -8.78 5.30
C GLY A 390 6.36 -7.73 5.97
N ARG A 391 5.92 -7.13 7.08
CA ARG A 391 6.62 -6.03 7.79
C ARG A 391 8.01 -6.42 8.30
N ASP A 392 8.15 -7.67 8.70
CA ASP A 392 9.36 -8.29 9.26
C ASP A 392 10.34 -8.78 8.18
N LYS A 393 10.00 -8.64 6.90
CA LYS A 393 10.77 -9.22 5.78
C LYS A 393 11.73 -8.27 5.08
N MET A 394 11.68 -6.98 5.42
CA MET A 394 12.44 -5.93 4.73
C MET A 394 13.55 -5.32 5.61
N GLY A 395 13.69 -5.78 6.86
CA GLY A 395 14.62 -5.19 7.83
C GLY A 395 16.11 -5.40 7.49
N ALA A 396 16.43 -6.42 6.70
CA ALA A 396 17.78 -6.73 6.25
C ALA A 396 18.19 -6.01 4.95
N TRP A 397 17.26 -5.30 4.30
CA TRP A 397 17.51 -4.71 2.99
C TRP A 397 18.41 -3.49 3.10
N VAL A 398 19.57 -3.56 2.46
CA VAL A 398 20.59 -2.51 2.49
C VAL A 398 20.82 -1.98 1.09
N ILE A 399 20.79 -0.66 0.93
CA ILE A 399 21.18 0.01 -0.31
C ILE A 399 22.58 0.61 -0.18
N SER A 400 23.45 0.31 -1.15
CA SER A 400 24.78 0.89 -1.26
C SER A 400 24.83 1.81 -2.47
N VAL A 401 25.20 3.07 -2.22
CA VAL A 401 25.54 4.03 -3.27
C VAL A 401 27.02 3.81 -3.61
N ASP A 402 27.31 3.36 -4.83
CA ASP A 402 28.65 2.99 -5.32
C ASP A 402 29.64 4.20 -5.25
N PRO A 403 30.98 3.99 -5.15
CA PRO A 403 31.70 2.74 -5.35
C PRO A 403 31.80 1.91 -4.06
N VAL A 404 31.30 0.68 -4.08
CA VAL A 404 31.34 -0.32 -3.01
C VAL A 404 32.74 -0.33 -2.35
N PRO A 405 32.85 -0.15 -1.02
CA PRO A 405 34.13 -0.28 -0.34
C PRO A 405 34.70 -1.70 -0.55
N LYS A 406 36.01 -1.79 -0.86
CA LYS A 406 36.74 -3.05 -1.14
C LYS A 406 36.65 -4.12 -0.03
N THR A 407 36.08 -3.79 1.12
CA THR A 407 35.89 -4.64 2.30
C THR A 407 34.66 -5.53 2.22
N TRP A 408 33.72 -5.29 1.29
CA TRP A 408 32.55 -6.15 1.06
C TRP A 408 32.90 -7.33 0.13
N ARG A 409 33.86 -8.16 0.54
CA ARG A 409 33.99 -9.52 0.02
C ARG A 409 33.25 -10.44 0.97
N ARG A 410 32.14 -11.06 0.50
CA ARG A 410 31.36 -12.12 1.16
C ARG A 410 31.59 -12.15 2.68
N VAL A 411 30.93 -11.26 3.41
CA VAL A 411 30.74 -11.51 4.84
C VAL A 411 29.70 -12.62 4.90
N ASP A 412 30.14 -13.81 5.30
CA ASP A 412 29.24 -14.90 5.70
C ASP A 412 28.23 -14.35 6.70
N ILE A 413 27.01 -14.06 6.25
CA ILE A 413 25.85 -13.88 7.13
C ILE A 413 25.40 -15.30 7.53
N GLY A 414 26.31 -16.00 8.20
CA GLY A 414 26.13 -17.32 8.75
C GLY A 414 26.06 -17.23 10.27
N ARG A 415 24.93 -17.68 10.81
CA ARG A 415 24.61 -17.95 12.22
C ARG A 415 24.14 -16.75 13.03
N GLY A 416 22.87 -16.85 13.42
CA GLY A 416 22.32 -16.05 14.50
C GLY A 416 23.07 -16.26 15.81
N ASN A 417 23.05 -15.22 16.63
CA ASN A 417 23.19 -15.27 18.08
C ASN A 417 22.27 -14.16 18.59
N GLN A 418 21.14 -14.48 19.21
CA GLN A 418 21.03 -14.75 20.65
C GLN A 418 21.71 -13.68 21.50
N LEU A 419 20.87 -13.06 22.33
CA LEU A 419 21.18 -12.36 23.57
C LEU A 419 22.37 -13.00 24.31
N GLY A 420 23.32 -12.17 24.74
CA GLY A 420 24.41 -12.58 25.60
C GLY A 420 24.99 -11.37 26.34
N ILE A 421 24.57 -11.20 27.59
CA ILE A 421 25.22 -10.35 28.60
C ILE A 421 26.60 -10.95 28.91
N VAL A 422 27.69 -10.18 28.79
CA VAL A 422 28.94 -10.24 29.60
C VAL A 422 29.74 -8.96 29.25
N ARG A 423 30.26 -8.09 30.12
CA ARG A 423 30.27 -7.87 31.57
C ARG A 423 30.29 -6.36 31.79
#